data_AF-A0AAV8ZLF4-F1
#
_entry.id   AF-A0AAV8ZLF4-F1
#
_cell.length_a   1.000
_cell.length_b   1.000
_cell.length_c   1.000
_cell.angle_alpha   90.00
_cell.angle_beta   90.00
_cell.angle_gamma   90.00
#
_symmetry.space_group_name_H-M   'P 1'
#
loop_
_entity.id
_entity.type
_entity.pdbx_description
1 polymer ?
#
loop_
_entity_poly.entity_id
_entity_poly.type
_entity_poly.pdbx_seq_one_letter_code
_entity_poly.pdbx_strand_id
1 'polypeptide(L)'
;MNMIVTYKELDKSNFFTMSTKGVMQHIGSEAVFTSLDKWEAEYTMYCRLMQIKTFFHFRKWKGFYVWRKTILYKKYHNAQKKLGNNMLSLNPILRGALLDIQLMCYKMIDVSFTDLSCIENFWLFYFVENQVINSFN
;
A
#
# COMPACT_ATOMS: atom_id res chain seq x y z
N MET A 1 4.46 31.53 10.78
CA MET A 1 5.52 30.96 9.92
C MET A 1 6.42 32.11 9.52
N ASN A 2 7.59 32.22 10.15
CA ASN A 2 8.53 33.31 9.85
C ASN A 2 9.20 33.01 8.51
N MET A 3 9.03 33.90 7.54
CA MET A 3 9.56 33.73 6.17
C MET A 3 11.03 34.11 6.04
N ILE A 4 11.66 34.55 7.13
CA ILE A 4 13.06 34.94 7.19
C ILE A 4 13.75 33.97 8.15
N VAL A 5 14.79 33.30 7.64
CA VAL A 5 15.57 32.30 8.38
C VAL A 5 17.05 32.68 8.35
N THR A 6 17.80 32.26 9.36
CA THR A 6 19.25 32.44 9.34
C THR A 6 19.89 31.45 8.37
N TYR A 7 21.08 31.79 7.87
CA TYR A 7 21.78 30.95 6.89
C TYR A 7 22.05 29.51 7.39
N LYS A 8 22.14 29.30 8.72
CA LYS A 8 22.39 27.98 9.30
C LYS A 8 21.21 27.01 9.14
N GLU A 9 20.00 27.54 9.08
CA GLU A 9 18.74 26.77 9.02
C GLU A 9 18.18 26.68 7.60
N LEU A 10 18.92 27.24 6.64
CA LEU A 10 18.48 27.42 5.28
C LEU A 10 18.72 26.14 4.46
N ASP A 11 17.69 25.72 3.72
CA ASP A 11 17.81 24.64 2.75
C ASP A 11 18.65 25.12 1.57
N LYS A 12 19.89 24.60 1.50
CA LYS A 12 20.87 24.98 0.47
C LYS A 12 20.47 24.52 -0.93
N SER A 13 19.48 23.65 -1.07
CA SER A 13 19.01 23.19 -2.38
C SER A 13 18.11 24.21 -3.07
N ASN A 14 17.35 25.02 -2.32
CA ASN A 14 16.46 26.04 -2.86
C ASN A 14 16.21 27.15 -1.83
N PHE A 15 16.75 28.34 -2.07
CA PHE A 15 16.52 29.49 -1.19
C PHE A 15 16.52 30.81 -1.95
N PHE A 16 15.97 31.84 -1.30
CA PHE A 16 15.90 33.19 -1.85
C PHE A 16 16.72 34.14 -1.01
N THR A 17 17.40 35.08 -1.67
CA THR A 17 17.94 36.29 -1.05
C THR A 17 17.24 37.50 -1.63
N MET A 18 17.00 38.52 -0.80
CA MET A 18 16.30 39.74 -1.20
C MET A 18 17.18 40.95 -0.87
N SER A 19 17.24 41.89 -1.80
CA SER A 19 17.97 43.14 -1.69
C SER A 19 17.08 44.30 -2.14
N THR A 20 17.57 45.53 -1.97
CA THR A 20 16.88 46.74 -2.47
C THR A 20 16.76 46.78 -3.99
N LYS A 21 17.51 45.95 -4.72
CA LYS A 21 17.47 45.90 -6.19
C LYS A 21 16.60 44.77 -6.73
N GLY A 22 16.28 43.78 -5.91
CA GLY A 22 15.50 42.63 -6.34
C GLY A 22 15.76 41.36 -5.54
N VAL A 23 15.22 40.27 -6.06
CA VAL A 23 15.21 38.95 -5.45
C VAL A 23 16.08 38.01 -6.27
N MET A 24 16.91 37.22 -5.60
CA MET A 24 17.74 36.19 -6.22
C MET A 24 17.32 34.82 -5.68
N GLN A 25 16.90 33.94 -6.58
CA GLN A 25 16.59 32.56 -6.25
C GLN A 25 17.81 31.70 -6.56
N HIS A 26 18.23 30.89 -5.60
CA HIS A 26 19.28 29.89 -5.75
C HIS A 26 18.64 28.51 -5.82
N ILE A 27 18.84 27.77 -6.91
CA ILE A 27 18.40 26.38 -7.07
C ILE A 27 19.63 25.55 -7.45
N GLY A 28 20.11 24.72 -6.52
CA GLY A 28 21.34 23.97 -6.72
C GLY A 28 22.53 24.89 -7.03
N SER A 29 23.09 24.76 -8.24
CA SER A 29 24.20 25.59 -8.72
C SER A 29 23.77 26.83 -9.50
N GLU A 30 22.48 26.95 -9.83
CA GLU A 30 21.96 28.05 -10.62
C GLU A 30 21.41 29.15 -9.73
N ALA A 31 21.54 30.39 -10.19
CA ALA A 31 20.91 31.52 -9.54
C ALA A 31 20.20 32.42 -10.55
N VAL A 32 18.95 32.75 -10.27
CA VAL A 32 18.10 33.58 -11.12
C VAL A 32 17.80 34.88 -10.39
N PHE A 33 18.19 36.00 -11.00
CA PHE A 33 17.88 37.33 -10.49
C PHE A 33 16.59 37.87 -11.11
N THR A 34 15.72 38.43 -10.27
CA THR A 34 14.51 39.15 -10.67
C THR A 34 14.57 40.54 -10.05
N SER A 35 14.48 41.59 -10.89
CA SER A 35 14.44 42.96 -10.39
C SER A 35 13.22 43.18 -9.48
N LEU A 36 13.34 44.13 -8.55
CA LEU A 36 12.27 44.40 -7.59
C LEU A 36 10.97 44.81 -8.30
N ASP A 37 11.05 45.70 -9.30
CA ASP A 37 9.89 46.15 -10.08
C ASP A 37 9.16 44.99 -10.76
N LYS A 38 9.92 44.05 -11.34
CA LYS A 38 9.36 42.86 -11.98
C LYS A 38 8.72 41.94 -10.95
N TRP A 39 9.39 41.71 -9.83
CA TRP A 39 8.90 40.86 -8.75
C TRP A 39 7.59 41.40 -8.15
N GLU A 40 7.49 42.71 -7.93
CA GLU A 40 6.26 43.36 -7.46
C GLU A 40 5.11 43.26 -8.48
N ALA A 41 5.41 43.43 -9.77
CA ALA A 41 4.43 43.27 -10.84
C ALA A 41 3.90 41.83 -10.90
N GLU A 42 4.77 40.83 -10.84
CA GLU A 42 4.41 39.41 -10.80
C GLU A 42 3.62 39.06 -9.54
N TYR A 43 4.02 39.58 -8.38
CA TYR A 43 3.28 39.40 -7.13
C TYR A 43 1.87 39.98 -7.22
N THR A 44 1.74 41.19 -7.77
CA THR A 44 0.43 41.83 -7.96
C THR A 44 -0.46 41.02 -8.91
N MET A 45 0.11 40.52 -10.01
CA MET A 45 -0.60 39.65 -10.96
C MET A 45 -1.03 38.34 -10.29
N TYR A 46 -0.17 37.73 -9.48
CA TYR A 46 -0.49 36.56 -8.69
C TYR A 46 -1.67 36.81 -7.74
N CYS A 47 -1.64 37.92 -7.00
CA CYS A 47 -2.74 38.30 -6.11
C CYS A 47 -4.07 38.41 -6.86
N ARG A 48 -4.08 39.01 -8.05
CA ARG A 48 -5.28 39.11 -8.91
C ARG A 48 -5.75 37.74 -9.41
N LEU A 49 -4.84 36.88 -9.86
CA LEU A 49 -5.17 35.51 -10.30
C LEU A 49 -5.81 34.70 -9.17
N MET A 50 -5.30 34.83 -7.95
CA MET A 50 -5.81 34.12 -6.79
C MET A 50 -7.22 34.57 -6.34
N GLN A 51 -7.71 35.72 -6.81
CA GLN A 51 -9.10 36.16 -6.57
C GLN A 51 -10.10 35.48 -7.51
N ILE A 52 -9.65 34.93 -8.64
CA ILE A 52 -10.52 34.20 -9.56
C ILE A 52 -11.04 32.94 -8.85
N LYS A 53 -12.36 32.76 -8.88
CA LYS A 53 -13.05 31.68 -8.14
C LYS A 53 -12.44 30.31 -8.41
N THR A 54 -12.06 29.99 -9.64
CA THR A 54 -11.45 28.71 -10.00
C THR A 54 -10.16 28.45 -9.21
N PHE A 55 -9.21 29.38 -9.23
CA PHE A 55 -7.94 29.25 -8.51
C PHE A 55 -8.11 29.26 -6.99
N PHE A 56 -9.02 30.08 -6.47
CA PHE A 56 -9.34 30.11 -5.04
C PHE A 56 -9.87 28.78 -4.53
N HIS A 57 -10.87 28.21 -5.19
CA HIS A 57 -11.45 26.91 -4.81
C HIS A 57 -10.45 25.79 -5.06
N PHE A 58 -9.68 25.84 -6.14
CA PHE A 58 -8.64 24.85 -6.42
C PHE A 58 -7.61 24.77 -5.30
N ARG A 59 -7.13 25.90 -4.76
CA ARG A 59 -6.15 25.88 -3.67
C ARG A 59 -6.70 25.21 -2.41
N LYS A 60 -7.96 25.48 -2.06
CA LYS A 60 -8.64 24.80 -0.94
C LYS A 60 -8.79 23.31 -1.22
N TRP A 61 -9.33 22.96 -2.38
CA TRP A 61 -9.58 21.58 -2.77
C TRP A 61 -8.30 20.75 -2.89
N LYS A 62 -7.21 21.31 -3.43
CA LYS A 62 -5.92 20.62 -3.58
C LYS A 62 -5.39 20.11 -2.24
N GLY A 63 -5.51 20.92 -1.18
CA GLY A 63 -5.11 20.49 0.18
C GLY A 63 -5.89 19.27 0.65
N PHE A 64 -7.23 19.32 0.55
CA PHE A 64 -8.09 18.20 0.93
C PHE A 64 -7.88 16.97 0.04
N TYR A 65 -7.69 17.17 -1.26
CA TYR A 65 -7.45 16.10 -2.21
C TYR A 65 -6.15 15.35 -1.90
N VAL A 66 -5.04 16.09 -1.70
CA VAL A 66 -3.74 15.51 -1.33
C VAL A 66 -3.85 14.79 0.01
N TRP A 67 -4.45 15.43 1.02
CA TRP A 67 -4.65 14.80 2.33
C TRP A 67 -5.45 13.51 2.23
N ARG A 68 -6.61 13.52 1.56
CA ARG A 68 -7.46 12.34 1.37
C ARG A 68 -6.69 11.23 0.65
N LYS A 69 -5.96 11.56 -0.42
CA LYS A 69 -5.15 10.60 -1.18
C LYS A 69 -4.08 9.96 -0.28
N THR A 70 -3.39 10.75 0.53
CA THR A 70 -2.38 10.27 1.48
C THR A 70 -2.98 9.34 2.54
N ILE A 71 -4.15 9.70 3.10
CA ILE A 71 -4.85 8.85 4.08
C ILE A 71 -5.26 7.52 3.46
N LEU A 72 -5.85 7.53 2.26
CA LEU A 72 -6.25 6.31 1.55
C LEU A 72 -5.05 5.42 1.25
N TYR A 73 -3.96 6.01 0.74
CA TYR A 73 -2.72 5.29 0.48
C TYR A 73 -2.17 4.63 1.75
N LYS A 74 -2.14 5.36 2.88
CA LYS A 74 -1.69 4.81 4.16
C LYS A 74 -2.57 3.68 4.66
N LYS A 75 -3.90 3.80 4.52
CA LYS A 75 -4.85 2.73 4.89
C LYS A 75 -4.62 1.47 4.06
N TYR A 76 -4.51 1.63 2.74
CA TYR A 76 -4.26 0.53 1.81
C TYR A 76 -2.94 -0.16 2.13
N HIS A 77 -1.84 0.60 2.25
CA HIS A 77 -0.53 0.05 2.54
C HIS A 77 -0.47 -0.66 3.90
N ASN A 78 -1.14 -0.12 4.91
CA ASN A 78 -1.24 -0.77 6.21
C ASN A 78 -2.01 -2.09 6.13
N ALA A 79 -3.13 -2.14 5.39
CA ALA A 79 -3.88 -3.36 5.17
C ALA A 79 -3.04 -4.40 4.40
N GLN A 80 -2.37 -3.97 3.33
CA GLN A 80 -1.47 -4.82 2.54
C GLN A 80 -0.36 -5.42 3.41
N LYS A 81 0.30 -4.61 4.24
CA LYS A 81 1.35 -5.09 5.16
C LYS A 81 0.80 -6.07 6.20
N LYS A 82 -0.38 -5.81 6.76
CA LYS A 82 -1.04 -6.73 7.70
C LYS A 82 -1.39 -8.06 7.04
N LEU A 83 -1.92 -8.04 5.82
CA LEU A 83 -2.22 -9.26 5.07
C LEU A 83 -0.94 -10.03 4.74
N GLY A 84 0.08 -9.37 4.20
CA GLY A 84 1.35 -10.02 3.88
C GLY A 84 2.03 -10.69 5.08
N ASN A 85 1.90 -10.11 6.28
CA ASN A 85 2.50 -10.67 7.48
C ASN A 85 1.69 -11.79 8.15
N ASN A 86 0.35 -11.75 8.06
CA ASN A 86 -0.52 -12.66 8.83
C ASN A 86 -1.19 -13.73 7.97
N MET A 87 -1.21 -13.58 6.65
CA MET A 87 -1.90 -14.52 5.77
C MET A 87 -0.96 -15.65 5.39
N LEU A 88 -1.23 -16.85 5.90
CA LEU A 88 -0.44 -18.06 5.67
C LEU A 88 -0.26 -18.37 4.17
N SER A 89 -1.27 -18.10 3.35
CA SER A 89 -1.21 -18.28 1.89
C SER A 89 -0.30 -17.27 1.16
N LEU A 90 0.05 -16.15 1.80
CA LEU A 90 1.02 -15.18 1.28
C LEU A 90 2.44 -15.45 1.79
N ASN A 91 2.62 -16.31 2.80
CA ASN A 91 3.93 -16.75 3.25
C ASN A 91 4.48 -17.80 2.27
N PRO A 92 5.64 -17.59 1.64
CA PRO A 92 6.14 -18.46 0.58
C PRO A 92 6.40 -19.90 1.04
N ILE A 93 6.75 -20.11 2.32
CA ILE A 93 7.03 -21.44 2.88
C ILE A 93 5.71 -22.15 3.23
N LEU A 94 4.85 -21.46 3.99
CA LEU A 94 3.59 -22.04 4.48
C LEU A 94 2.56 -22.23 3.36
N ARG A 95 2.63 -21.41 2.31
CA ARG A 95 1.77 -21.55 1.13
C ARG A 95 1.96 -22.89 0.45
N GLY A 96 3.22 -23.34 0.27
CA GLY A 96 3.52 -24.63 -0.35
C GLY A 96 2.90 -25.78 0.45
N ALA A 97 3.24 -25.84 1.75
CA ALA A 97 2.69 -26.86 2.64
C ALA A 97 1.15 -26.86 2.70
N LEU A 98 0.52 -25.68 2.72
CA LEU A 98 -0.95 -25.57 2.73
C LEU A 98 -1.57 -26.10 1.43
N LEU A 99 -0.98 -25.79 0.27
CA LEU A 99 -1.43 -26.30 -1.02
C LEU A 99 -1.22 -27.81 -1.13
N ASP A 100 -0.12 -28.33 -0.59
CA ASP A 100 0.16 -29.77 -0.55
C ASP A 100 -0.87 -30.51 0.31
N ILE A 101 -1.21 -29.99 1.49
CA ILE A 101 -2.27 -30.54 2.35
C ILE A 101 -3.61 -30.51 1.62
N GLN A 102 -3.97 -29.39 0.98
CA GLN A 102 -5.20 -29.29 0.19
C GLN A 102 -5.24 -30.32 -0.95
N LEU A 103 -4.12 -30.51 -1.64
CA LEU A 103 -3.99 -31.53 -2.68
C LEU A 103 -4.16 -32.95 -2.13
N MET A 104 -3.58 -33.24 -0.96
CA MET A 104 -3.78 -34.53 -0.29
C MET A 104 -5.24 -34.76 0.09
N CYS A 105 -5.89 -33.77 0.70
CA CYS A 105 -7.32 -33.84 1.02
C CYS A 105 -8.15 -34.06 -0.25
N TYR A 106 -7.84 -33.37 -1.35
CA TYR A 106 -8.53 -33.54 -2.62
C TYR A 106 -8.36 -34.96 -3.16
N LYS A 107 -7.13 -35.49 -3.19
CA LYS A 107 -6.87 -36.87 -3.62
C LYS A 107 -7.60 -37.89 -2.76
N MET A 108 -7.74 -37.64 -1.47
CA MET A 108 -8.46 -38.52 -0.55
C MET A 108 -9.98 -38.53 -0.76
N ILE A 109 -10.56 -37.52 -1.41
CA ILE A 109 -12.01 -37.51 -1.71
C ILE A 109 -12.36 -38.65 -2.68
N ASP A 110 -11.50 -38.92 -3.65
CA ASP A 110 -11.72 -39.99 -4.65
C ASP A 110 -11.24 -41.37 -4.16
N VAL A 111 -10.58 -41.43 -3.01
CA VAL A 111 -10.11 -42.68 -2.41
C VAL A 111 -11.14 -43.18 -1.40
N SER A 112 -11.87 -44.23 -1.78
CA SER A 112 -12.66 -45.00 -0.83
C SER A 112 -11.74 -45.72 0.15
N PHE A 113 -11.96 -45.54 1.45
CA PHE A 113 -11.26 -46.31 2.49
C PHE A 113 -11.68 -47.80 2.54
N THR A 114 -12.67 -48.17 1.73
CA THR A 114 -13.20 -49.53 1.64
C THR A 114 -13.16 -50.02 0.19
N ASP A 115 -12.58 -51.19 -0.01
CA ASP A 115 -12.67 -51.88 -1.31
C ASP A 115 -14.10 -52.39 -1.51
N LEU A 116 -14.87 -51.68 -2.33
CA LEU A 116 -16.26 -52.03 -2.63
C LEU A 116 -16.39 -53.28 -3.50
N SER A 117 -15.31 -53.73 -4.16
CA SER A 117 -15.33 -54.96 -4.97
C SER A 117 -15.55 -56.22 -4.13
N CYS A 118 -15.19 -56.16 -2.84
CA CYS A 118 -15.42 -57.24 -1.88
C CYS A 118 -16.86 -57.28 -1.34
N ILE A 119 -17.60 -56.17 -1.41
CA ILE A 119 -18.92 -56.02 -0.77
C ILE A 119 -20.00 -56.77 -1.53
N GLU A 120 -19.87 -56.92 -2.86
CA GLU A 120 -20.88 -57.64 -3.67
C GLU A 120 -21.04 -59.11 -3.24
N ASN A 121 -20.07 -59.69 -2.52
CA ASN A 121 -20.13 -61.07 -2.03
C ASN A 121 -19.99 -61.21 -0.49
N PHE A 122 -19.86 -60.10 0.25
CA PHE A 122 -19.71 -60.15 1.70
C PHE A 122 -21.03 -59.79 2.39
N TRP A 123 -21.72 -60.81 2.91
CA TRP A 123 -22.83 -60.56 3.83
C TRP A 123 -22.32 -59.83 5.08
N LEU A 124 -23.11 -58.87 5.56
CA LEU A 124 -22.81 -58.04 6.74
C LEU A 124 -22.36 -58.88 7.96
N PHE A 125 -22.91 -60.08 8.09
CA PHE A 125 -22.52 -61.05 9.11
C PHE A 125 -21.01 -61.36 9.10
N TYR A 126 -20.45 -61.71 7.93
CA TYR A 126 -19.03 -62.05 7.80
C TYR A 126 -18.10 -60.85 8.00
N PHE A 127 -18.58 -59.64 7.69
CA PHE A 127 -17.83 -58.42 7.98
C PHE A 127 -17.64 -58.23 9.48
N VAL A 128 -18.70 -58.42 10.27
CA VAL A 128 -18.65 -58.29 11.74
C VAL A 128 -17.75 -59.35 12.36
N GLU A 129 -17.81 -60.61 11.92
CA GLU A 129 -16.91 -61.67 12.39
C GLU A 129 -15.43 -61.33 12.13
N ASN A 130 -15.09 -60.86 10.92
CA ASN A 130 -13.70 -60.52 10.59
C ASN A 130 -13.15 -59.33 11.37
N GLN A 131 -13.99 -58.34 11.70
CA GLN A 131 -13.55 -57.22 12.55
C GLN A 131 -13.29 -57.68 13.98
N VAL A 132 -14.10 -58.62 14.51
CA VAL A 132 -13.87 -59.20 15.84
C VAL A 132 -12.59 -60.04 15.85
N ILE A 133 -12.37 -60.90 14.84
CA ILE A 133 -11.20 -61.78 14.76
C ILE A 133 -9.88 -61.00 14.62
N ASN A 134 -9.86 -59.94 13.80
CA ASN A 134 -8.66 -59.11 13.60
C ASN A 134 -8.39 -58.13 14.75
N SER A 135 -9.28 -58.03 15.73
CA SER A 135 -9.07 -57.23 16.95
C SER A 135 -8.36 -58.01 18.07
N PHE A 136 -8.15 -59.32 17.90
CA PHE A 136 -7.54 -60.22 18.88
C PHE A 136 -6.19 -60.81 18.44
N ASN A 137 -5.61 -60.30 17.35
CA ASN A 137 -4.20 -60.49 16.94
C ASN A 137 -3.49 -59.13 16.92
#